data_AF-F0YMI7-F1
#
_entry.id   AF-F0YMI7-F1
#
_cell.length_a   1.000
_cell.length_b   1.000
_cell.length_c   1.000
_cell.angle_alpha   90.00
_cell.angle_beta   90.00
_cell.angle_gamma   90.00
#
_symmetry.space_group_name_H-M   'P 1'
#
loop_
_entity.id
_entity.type
_entity.pdbx_description
1 polymer ?
#
loop_
_entity_poly.entity_id
_entity_poly.type
_entity_poly.pdbx_seq_one_letter_code
_entity_poly.pdbx_strand_id
1 'polypeptide(L)'
;WRPRVDFFRIEGSVAAAERQKMVEAFEADGARARVFLLSTKAGNMGINLVAANRVVLFDACWNPAIDRQALFRCFRYGQTKHVYIYRL
;
A
#
# COMPACT_ATOMS: atom_id res chain seq x y z
N TRP A 1 7.81 -10.79 13.41
CA TRP A 1 7.38 -10.46 12.04
C TRP A 1 8.60 -10.43 11.14
N ARG A 2 8.62 -11.25 10.08
CA ARG A 2 9.69 -11.40 9.10
C ARG A 2 9.43 -10.51 7.87
N PRO A 3 10.40 -9.69 7.42
CA PRO A 3 10.26 -8.90 6.20
C PRO A 3 9.98 -9.78 4.98
N ARG A 4 9.16 -9.28 4.04
CA ARG A 4 8.77 -9.96 2.79
C ARG A 4 7.99 -11.28 2.97
N VAL A 5 7.58 -11.59 4.20
CA VAL A 5 6.77 -12.77 4.54
C VAL A 5 5.56 -12.36 5.39
N ASP A 6 5.80 -11.65 6.50
CA ASP A 6 4.72 -11.15 7.38
C ASP A 6 4.31 -9.71 7.02
N PHE A 7 5.23 -8.92 6.46
CA PHE A 7 4.97 -7.55 5.99
C PHE A 7 5.87 -7.15 4.83
N PHE A 8 5.39 -6.22 4.01
CA PHE A 8 6.15 -5.60 2.92
C PHE A 8 6.41 -4.12 3.22
N ARG A 9 7.49 -3.57 2.68
CA ARG A 9 7.85 -2.15 2.81
C ARG A 9 8.41 -1.67 1.48
N ILE A 10 7.82 -0.61 0.92
CA ILE A 10 8.34 0.08 -0.25
C ILE A 10 8.79 1.50 0.11
N GLU A 11 10.02 1.79 -0.28
CA GLU A 11 10.66 3.10 -0.19
C GLU A 11 11.05 3.58 -1.59
N GLY A 12 11.36 4.88 -1.72
CA GLY A 12 11.75 5.47 -3.00
C GLY A 12 13.01 4.86 -3.63
N SER A 13 13.87 4.22 -2.84
CA SER A 13 15.11 3.55 -3.28
C SER A 13 14.88 2.14 -3.86
N VAL A 14 13.73 1.52 -3.62
CA VAL A 14 13.44 0.15 -4.08
C VAL A 14 13.26 0.14 -5.58
N ALA A 15 13.95 -0.74 -6.31
CA ALA A 15 13.88 -0.81 -7.77
C ALA A 15 12.46 -1.18 -8.27
N ALA A 16 12.08 -0.66 -9.44
CA ALA A 16 10.72 -0.85 -9.99
C ALA A 16 10.30 -2.33 -10.10
N ALA A 17 11.19 -3.18 -10.61
CA ALA A 17 10.93 -4.62 -10.73
C ALA A 17 10.72 -5.29 -9.36
N GLU A 18 11.45 -4.84 -8.34
CA GLU A 18 11.34 -5.39 -6.99
C GLU A 18 10.04 -4.95 -6.32
N ARG A 19 9.63 -3.69 -6.52
CA ARG A 19 8.33 -3.19 -6.06
C ARG A 19 7.17 -4.01 -6.62
N GLN A 20 7.21 -4.30 -7.92
CA GLN A 20 6.18 -5.08 -8.59
C GLN A 20 6.05 -6.49 -7.98
N LYS A 21 7.19 -7.17 -7.74
CA LYS A 21 7.21 -8.48 -7.06
C LYS A 21 6.60 -8.44 -5.65
N MET A 22 6.87 -7.38 -4.88
CA MET A 22 6.29 -7.21 -3.55
C MET A 22 4.77 -6.99 -3.60
N VAL A 23 4.29 -6.21 -4.57
CA VAL A 23 2.86 -5.99 -4.78
C VAL A 23 2.17 -7.30 -5.17
N GLU A 24 2.70 -8.03 -6.14
CA GLU A 24 2.16 -9.32 -6.57
C GLU A 24 2.12 -10.34 -5.43
N ALA A 25 3.18 -10.41 -4.62
CA ALA A 25 3.23 -11.30 -3.46
C ALA A 25 2.22 -10.93 -2.35
N PHE A 26 1.89 -9.64 -2.23
CA PHE A 26 0.87 -9.17 -1.28
C PHE A 26 -0.56 -9.40 -1.78
N GLU A 27 -0.78 -9.24 -3.09
CA GLU A 27 -2.09 -9.44 -3.73
C GLU A 27 -2.41 -10.93 -3.98
N ALA A 28 -1.43 -11.82 -3.86
CA ALA A 28 -1.62 -13.25 -4.00
C ALA A 28 -2.66 -13.80 -2.99
N ASP A 29 -3.51 -14.70 -3.47
CA ASP A 29 -4.49 -15.35 -2.59
C ASP A 29 -3.79 -16.18 -1.51
N GLY A 30 -4.31 -16.13 -0.28
CA GLY A 30 -3.68 -16.77 0.87
C GLY A 30 -2.36 -16.14 1.34
N ALA A 31 -2.00 -14.94 0.88
CA ALA A 31 -0.81 -14.24 1.35
C ALA A 31 -0.77 -14.15 2.89
N ARG A 32 0.34 -14.61 3.47
CA ARG A 32 0.58 -14.54 4.91
C ARG A 32 0.77 -13.10 5.40
N ALA A 33 1.26 -12.22 4.52
CA ALA A 33 1.55 -10.84 4.86
C ALA A 33 0.26 -10.08 5.19
N ARG A 34 0.26 -9.37 6.32
CA ARG A 34 -0.92 -8.63 6.80
C ARG A 34 -0.77 -7.12 6.67
N VAL A 35 0.45 -6.63 6.46
CA VAL A 35 0.78 -5.19 6.47
C VAL A 35 1.67 -4.85 5.29
N PHE A 36 1.34 -3.74 4.63
CA PHE A 36 2.15 -3.12 3.59
C PHE A 36 2.49 -1.69 4.01
N LEU A 37 3.77 -1.42 4.21
CA LEU A 37 4.27 -0.11 4.61
C LEU A 37 4.69 0.67 3.36
N LEU A 38 4.14 1.86 3.21
CA LEU A 38 4.44 2.78 2.12
C LEU A 38 4.96 4.09 2.67
N SER A 39 6.09 4.55 2.16
CA SER A 39 6.47 5.95 2.34
C SER A 39 5.56 6.86 1.51
N THR A 40 5.21 8.04 2.02
CA THR A 40 4.36 9.01 1.30
C THR A 40 4.98 9.44 -0.04
N LYS A 41 6.32 9.48 -0.14
CA LYS A 41 7.06 9.69 -1.40
C LYS A 41 6.82 8.58 -2.44
N ALA A 42 6.52 7.35 -2.00
CA ALA A 42 6.18 6.24 -2.87
C ALA A 42 4.71 6.25 -3.34
N GLY A 43 3.86 7.17 -2.86
CA GLY A 43 2.45 7.29 -3.28
C GLY A 43 2.24 7.57 -4.78
N ASN A 44 3.25 8.17 -5.42
CA ASN A 44 3.29 8.45 -6.86
C ASN A 44 3.65 7.22 -7.73
N MET A 45 3.92 6.06 -7.13
CA MET A 45 4.50 4.91 -7.85
C MET A 45 3.52 4.05 -8.66
N GLY A 46 2.23 4.42 -8.75
CA GLY A 46 1.33 3.73 -9.67
C GLY A 46 0.86 2.34 -9.23
N ILE A 47 1.09 1.92 -7.98
CA ILE A 47 0.77 0.55 -7.51
C ILE A 47 -0.72 0.33 -7.22
N ASN A 48 -1.14 -0.94 -7.18
CA ASN A 48 -2.50 -1.38 -6.87
C ASN A 48 -2.44 -2.29 -5.64
N LEU A 49 -3.21 -1.99 -4.60
CA LEU A 49 -3.21 -2.73 -3.33
C LEU A 49 -4.65 -3.09 -2.93
N VAL A 50 -5.31 -3.90 -3.75
CA VAL A 50 -6.74 -4.24 -3.64
C VAL A 50 -6.98 -5.32 -2.59
N ALA A 51 -5.99 -6.16 -2.29
CA ALA A 51 -6.07 -7.16 -1.23
C ALA A 51 -6.23 -6.52 0.16
N ALA A 52 -5.70 -5.31 0.34
CA ALA A 52 -5.88 -4.51 1.55
C ALA A 52 -7.24 -3.80 1.56
N ASN A 53 -7.79 -3.58 2.75
CA ASN A 53 -9.02 -2.80 2.95
C ASN A 53 -8.97 -1.84 4.15
N ARG A 54 -7.82 -1.72 4.81
CA ARG A 54 -7.60 -0.77 5.91
C ARG A 54 -6.37 0.05 5.58
N VAL A 55 -6.53 1.37 5.58
CA VAL A 55 -5.44 2.31 5.31
C VAL A 55 -5.27 3.21 6.53
N VAL A 56 -4.05 3.30 7.03
CA VAL A 56 -3.68 4.19 8.13
C VAL A 56 -2.72 5.23 7.60
N LEU A 57 -3.16 6.48 7.58
CA LEU A 57 -2.33 7.65 7.31
C LEU A 57 -1.66 8.05 8.62
N PHE A 58 -0.40 7.65 8.78
CA PHE A 58 0.37 7.92 9.99
C PHE A 58 0.80 9.39 10.09
N ASP A 59 1.32 9.94 8.99
CA ASP A 59 1.69 11.34 8.87
C ASP A 59 0.92 11.97 7.69
N ALA A 60 0.20 13.06 7.96
CA ALA A 60 -0.52 13.82 6.97
C ALA A 60 0.42 14.64 6.08
N CYS A 61 0.31 14.53 4.77
CA CYS A 61 1.03 15.43 3.87
C CYS A 61 0.40 16.83 3.91
N TRP A 62 1.24 17.88 3.85
CA TRP A 62 0.77 19.26 3.70
C TRP A 62 -0.10 19.45 2.45
N ASN A 63 0.19 18.70 1.38
CA ASN A 63 -0.64 18.65 0.18
C ASN A 63 -1.66 17.50 0.27
N PRO A 64 -2.97 17.78 0.46
CA PRO A 64 -3.99 16.74 0.59
C PRO A 64 -4.17 15.87 -0.66
N ALA A 65 -3.75 16.36 -1.84
CA ALA A 65 -3.82 15.58 -3.07
C ALA A 65 -2.91 14.34 -3.02
N ILE A 66 -1.78 14.43 -2.31
CA ILE A 66 -0.84 13.31 -2.16
C ILE A 66 -1.46 12.23 -1.28
N ASP A 67 -2.07 12.62 -0.15
CA ASP A 67 -2.79 11.68 0.73
C ASP A 67 -3.92 10.97 -0.05
N ARG A 68 -4.74 11.72 -0.79
CA ARG A 68 -5.82 11.14 -1.62
C ARG A 68 -5.28 10.14 -2.64
N GLN A 69 -4.17 10.44 -3.30
CA GLN A 69 -3.55 9.54 -4.26
C GLN A 69 -3.05 8.25 -3.60
N ALA A 70 -2.53 8.33 -2.37
CA ALA A 70 -2.15 7.15 -1.60
C ALA A 70 -3.37 6.30 -1.21
N LEU A 71 -4.49 6.92 -0.83
CA LEU A 71 -5.74 6.21 -0.53
C LEU A 71 -6.29 5.44 -1.73
N PHE A 72 -6.21 6.03 -2.94
CA PHE A 72 -6.67 5.40 -4.18
C PHE A 72 -5.83 4.19 -4.64
N ARG A 73 -4.75 3.84 -3.92
CA ARG A 73 -4.04 2.57 -4.13
C ARG A 73 -4.87 1.38 -3.67
N CYS A 74 -5.64 1.56 -2.60
CA CYS A 74 -6.53 0.56 -2.01
C CYS A 74 -7.99 0.79 -2.41
N PHE A 75 -8.46 2.04 -2.36
CA PHE A 75 -9.82 2.40 -2.75
C PHE A 75 -9.91 2.67 -4.26
N ARG A 76 -10.13 1.61 -5.03
CA ARG A 76 -10.19 1.64 -6.50
C ARG A 76 -11.05 0.52 -7.08
N TYR A 77 -11.30 0.58 -8.39
CA TYR A 77 -11.94 -0.51 -9.13
C TYR A 77 -11.21 -1.84 -8.90
N GLY A 78 -12.00 -2.89 -8.63
CA GLY A 78 -11.53 -4.22 -8.23
C GLY A 78 -11.67 -4.50 -6.73
N GLN A 79 -11.85 -3.47 -5.90
CA GLN A 79 -12.10 -3.66 -4.48
C GLN A 79 -13.49 -4.22 -4.21
N THR A 80 -13.54 -5.33 -3.47
CA THR A 80 -14.78 -6.01 -3.09
C THR A 80 -15.13 -5.86 -1.62
N LYS A 81 -14.17 -5.41 -0.79
CA LYS A 81 -14.33 -5.24 0.66
C LYS A 81 -14.54 -3.76 1.00
N HIS A 82 -15.26 -3.49 2.09
CA HIS A 82 -15.33 -2.14 2.63
C HIS A 82 -13.94 -1.64 3.02
N VAL A 83 -13.60 -0.44 2.53
CA VAL A 83 -12.32 0.22 2.82
C VAL A 83 -12.49 1.20 3.97
N TYR A 84 -11.65 1.06 5.00
CA TYR A 84 -11.60 1.96 6.15
C TYR A 84 -10.33 2.79 6.11
N ILE A 85 -10.47 4.09 6.33
CA ILE A 85 -9.37 5.04 6.31
C ILE A 85 -9.27 5.67 7.69
N TYR A 86 -8.08 5.56 8.29
CA TYR A 86 -7.74 6.14 9.57
C TYR A 86 -6.68 7.20 9.35
N ARG A 87 -6.88 8.39 9.91
CA ARG A 87 -5.88 9.46 9.94
C ARG A 87 -5.56 9.73 11.40
N LEU A 88 -4.28 9.67 11.74
CA LEU A 88 -3.78 9.95 13.09
C LEU A 88 -3.29 11.41 13.19
#